data_AF-A0A2D4ML11-F1
#
_entry.id   AF-A0A2D4ML11-F1
#
_cell.length_a   1.000
_cell.length_b   1.000
_cell.length_c   1.000
_cell.angle_alpha   90.00
_cell.angle_beta   90.00
_cell.angle_gamma   90.00
#
_symmetry.space_group_name_H-M   'P 1'
#
loop_
_entity.id
_entity.type
_entity.pdbx_description
1 polymer ?
#
loop_
_entity_poly.entity_id
_entity_poly.type
_entity_poly.pdbx_seq_one_letter_code
_entity_poly.pdbx_strand_id
1 'polypeptide(L)'
;DGSIHWERPGKQKQRSDFPFYLRAPSAEVEMTSYGLLAFLTKKPSPSQEELTTATAIVKWLLKQQNSNGGYSSTQDTVVALQALSQYSTLTYSKDGISAI
;
A
#
# COMPACT_ATOMS: atom_id res chain seq x y z
N ASP A 1 6.15 10.38 -8.09
CA ASP A 1 4.87 10.87 -7.53
C ASP A 1 4.86 10.95 -5.99
N GLY A 2 6.03 10.79 -5.35
CA GLY A 2 6.18 10.84 -3.89
C GLY A 2 5.67 9.59 -3.16
N SER A 3 5.37 8.51 -3.89
CA SER A 3 4.92 7.26 -3.30
C SER A 3 6.11 6.33 -2.96
N ILE A 4 5.93 5.45 -1.97
CA ILE A 4 6.97 4.52 -1.49
C ILE A 4 6.44 3.10 -1.62
N HIS A 5 7.25 2.19 -2.17
CA HIS A 5 6.90 0.78 -2.34
C HIS A 5 8.14 -0.10 -2.46
N TRP A 6 7.95 -1.41 -2.34
CA TRP A 6 9.02 -2.40 -2.49
C TRP A 6 8.86 -3.20 -3.77
N GLU A 7 9.98 -3.40 -4.46
CA GLU A 7 10.07 -4.22 -5.67
C GLU A 7 11.16 -5.27 -5.53
N ARG A 8 10.98 -6.40 -6.21
CA ARG A 8 12.02 -7.44 -6.26
C ARG A 8 13.15 -7.04 -7.22
N PRO A 9 14.42 -7.23 -6.85
CA PRO A 9 15.54 -6.95 -7.75
C PRO A 9 15.50 -7.87 -8.98
N GLY A 10 16.01 -7.39 -10.12
CA GLY A 10 16.09 -8.19 -11.36
C GLY A 10 14.77 -8.34 -12.11
N LYS A 11 13.75 -7.54 -11.77
CA LYS A 11 12.50 -7.51 -12.52
C LYS A 11 12.77 -7.06 -13.96
N GLN A 12 12.53 -7.94 -14.92
CA GLN A 12 12.50 -7.53 -16.32
C GLN A 12 11.42 -6.44 -16.45
N LYS A 13 11.76 -5.31 -17.09
CA LYS A 13 10.76 -4.32 -17.54
C LYS A 13 9.83 -5.06 -18.51
N GLN A 14 8.77 -5.66 -17.99
CA GLN A 14 7.82 -6.41 -18.80
C GLN A 14 7.12 -5.43 -19.74
N ARG A 15 7.00 -5.83 -21.01
CA ARG A 15 6.46 -5.02 -22.09
C ARG A 15 5.14 -4.38 -21.67
N SER A 16 5.09 -3.06 -21.78
CA SER A 16 3.99 -2.16 -21.40
C SER A 16 2.74 -2.26 -22.29
N ASP A 17 2.61 -3.31 -23.10
CA ASP A 17 1.68 -3.34 -24.23
C ASP A 17 0.27 -3.85 -23.86
N PHE A 18 0.04 -4.22 -22.59
CA PHE A 18 -1.25 -4.75 -22.14
C PHE A 18 -1.77 -4.05 -20.85
N PRO A 19 -3.08 -3.73 -20.77
CA PRO A 19 -3.66 -2.96 -19.66
C PRO A 19 -3.60 -3.68 -18.30
N PHE A 20 -3.47 -5.00 -18.29
CA PHE A 20 -3.27 -5.79 -17.07
C PHE A 20 -1.93 -5.53 -16.37
N TYR A 21 -0.96 -4.88 -17.04
CA TYR A 21 0.37 -4.56 -16.51
C TYR A 21 0.51 -3.11 -16.04
N LEU A 22 -0.57 -2.33 -16.04
CA LEU A 22 -0.59 -1.00 -15.39
C LEU A 22 -0.51 -1.09 -13.86
N ARG A 23 -0.72 -2.29 -13.29
CA ARG A 23 -0.66 -2.56 -11.85
C ARG A 23 0.58 -3.38 -11.51
N ALA A 24 1.09 -3.16 -10.31
CA ALA A 24 2.20 -3.92 -9.77
C ALA A 24 1.83 -5.41 -9.64
N PRO A 25 2.77 -6.34 -9.88
CA PRO A 25 2.57 -7.76 -9.60
C PRO A 25 2.23 -8.02 -8.13
N SER A 26 1.52 -9.12 -7.90
CA SER A 26 1.01 -9.49 -6.58
C SER A 26 2.05 -9.46 -5.46
N ALA A 27 3.26 -9.96 -5.72
CA ALA A 27 4.34 -9.98 -4.73
C ALA A 27 4.75 -8.56 -4.24
N GLU A 28 4.64 -7.54 -5.08
CA GLU A 28 5.03 -6.17 -4.72
C GLU A 28 3.95 -5.49 -3.89
N VAL A 29 2.68 -5.74 -4.22
CA VAL A 29 1.54 -5.34 -3.39
C VAL A 29 1.63 -5.99 -2.02
N GLU A 30 1.89 -7.29 -1.97
CA GLU A 30 2.01 -8.06 -0.73
C GLU A 30 3.20 -7.58 0.12
N MET A 31 4.40 -7.48 -0.45
CA MET A 31 5.59 -6.98 0.26
C MET A 31 5.39 -5.56 0.78
N THR A 32 4.81 -4.68 -0.04
CA THR A 32 4.55 -3.29 0.35
C THR A 32 3.51 -3.19 1.45
N SER A 33 2.48 -4.05 1.42
CA SER A 33 1.45 -4.13 2.46
C SER A 33 2.01 -4.65 3.78
N TYR A 34 2.88 -5.66 3.76
CA TYR A 34 3.59 -6.09 4.96
C TYR A 34 4.56 -5.03 5.49
N GLY A 35 5.25 -4.30 4.61
CA GLY A 35 6.05 -3.14 4.99
C GLY A 35 5.21 -2.11 5.75
N LEU A 36 4.05 -1.75 5.20
CA LEU A 36 3.10 -0.85 5.87
C LEU A 36 2.65 -1.39 7.24
N LEU A 37 2.25 -2.66 7.33
CA LEU A 37 1.86 -3.28 8.62
C LEU A 37 2.99 -3.22 9.65
N ALA A 38 4.23 -3.52 9.24
CA ALA A 38 5.39 -3.46 10.11
C ALA A 38 5.63 -2.02 10.64
N PHE A 39 5.45 -1.00 9.80
CA PHE A 39 5.49 0.40 10.23
C PHE A 39 4.38 0.72 11.24
N LEU A 40 3.14 0.31 10.98
CA LEU A 40 1.98 0.67 11.81
C LEU A 40 1.91 -0.09 13.15
N THR A 41 2.52 -1.27 13.24
CA THR A 41 2.48 -2.13 14.43
C THR A 41 3.69 -1.97 15.36
N LYS A 42 4.66 -1.12 14.99
CA LYS A 42 5.82 -0.78 15.81
C LYS A 42 5.39 -0.22 17.18
N LYS A 43 6.18 -0.51 18.21
CA LYS A 43 6.01 0.05 19.56
C LYS A 43 7.26 0.87 19.98
N PRO A 44 7.11 2.07 20.55
CA PRO A 44 5.84 2.81 20.76
C PRO A 44 5.18 3.18 19.42
N SER A 45 3.91 3.63 19.47
CA SER A 45 3.14 3.98 18.27
C SER A 45 3.91 4.93 17.34
N PRO A 46 3.68 4.86 16.01
CA PRO A 46 4.44 5.66 15.04
C PRO A 46 4.36 7.17 15.31
N SER A 47 5.47 7.86 15.11
CA SER A 47 5.51 9.32 15.13
C SER A 47 4.78 9.93 13.92
N GLN A 48 4.53 11.24 13.94
CA GLN A 48 3.91 11.94 12.80
C GLN A 48 4.75 11.86 11.51
N GLU A 49 6.07 11.82 11.63
CA GLU A 49 6.99 11.66 10.49
C GLU A 49 6.90 10.24 9.91
N GLU A 50 6.80 9.22 10.76
CA GLU A 50 6.59 7.84 10.34
C GLU A 50 5.21 7.65 9.70
N LEU A 51 4.18 8.34 10.20
CA LEU A 51 2.86 8.38 9.57
C LEU A 51 2.92 9.02 8.18
N THR A 52 3.75 10.04 7.97
CA THR A 52 3.94 10.65 6.64
C THR A 52 4.54 9.63 5.65
N THR A 53 5.48 8.80 6.13
CA THR A 53 6.02 7.68 5.34
C THR A 53 4.94 6.64 5.05
N ALA A 54 4.12 6.29 6.05
CA ALA A 54 2.99 5.39 5.86
C ALA A 54 1.98 5.93 4.83
N THR A 55 1.68 7.23 4.84
CA THR A 55 0.84 7.89 3.84
C THR A 55 1.40 7.73 2.42
N ALA A 56 2.72 7.88 2.25
CA ALA A 56 3.36 7.68 0.95
C ALA A 56 3.24 6.23 0.44
N ILE A 57 3.25 5.24 1.34
CA ILE A 57 3.02 3.83 1.02
C ILE A 57 1.54 3.58 0.66
N VAL A 58 0.62 4.09 1.47
CA VAL A 58 -0.83 3.99 1.24
C VAL A 58 -1.20 4.58 -0.12
N LYS A 59 -0.65 5.74 -0.47
CA LYS A 59 -0.87 6.38 -1.77
C LYS A 59 -0.45 5.48 -2.94
N TRP A 60 0.61 4.69 -2.79
CA TRP A 60 1.00 3.73 -3.82
C TRP A 60 0.00 2.57 -3.92
N LEU A 61 -0.37 1.98 -2.77
CA LEU A 61 -1.29 0.84 -2.71
C LEU A 61 -2.64 1.18 -3.34
N LEU A 62 -3.21 2.35 -3.04
CA LEU A 62 -4.49 2.79 -3.60
C LEU A 62 -4.48 2.86 -5.14
N LYS A 63 -3.33 3.12 -5.76
CA LYS A 63 -3.19 3.11 -7.22
C LYS A 63 -3.17 1.71 -7.82
N GLN A 64 -2.81 0.70 -7.04
CA GLN A 64 -2.78 -0.69 -7.49
C GLN A 64 -4.16 -1.36 -7.38
N GLN A 65 -5.12 -0.72 -6.70
CA GLN A 65 -6.47 -1.26 -6.54
C GLN A 65 -7.18 -1.37 -7.90
N ASN A 66 -7.95 -2.44 -8.05
CA ASN A 66 -8.76 -2.70 -9.23
C ASN A 66 -10.14 -2.05 -9.17
N SER A 67 -10.86 -2.06 -10.29
CA SER A 67 -12.21 -1.48 -10.41
C SER A 67 -13.23 -2.08 -9.43
N ASN A 68 -12.92 -3.24 -8.86
CA ASN A 68 -13.78 -3.99 -7.95
C ASN A 68 -13.29 -3.87 -6.50
N GLY A 69 -12.29 -3.03 -6.23
CA GLY A 69 -11.73 -2.82 -4.90
C GLY A 69 -10.70 -3.85 -4.43
N GLY A 70 -10.36 -4.84 -5.25
CA GLY A 70 -9.33 -5.86 -4.97
C GLY A 70 -7.97 -5.56 -5.61
N TYR A 71 -7.04 -6.50 -5.48
CA TYR A 71 -5.71 -6.46 -6.10
C TYR A 71 -5.54 -7.64 -7.07
N SER A 72 -4.30 -8.06 -7.34
CA SER A 72 -3.99 -9.06 -8.38
C SER A 72 -4.21 -10.50 -7.94
N SER A 73 -4.19 -10.79 -6.63
CA SER A 73 -4.45 -12.12 -6.08
C SER A 73 -5.33 -12.06 -4.82
N THR A 74 -5.63 -13.21 -4.23
CA THR A 74 -6.38 -13.25 -2.96
C THR A 74 -5.52 -12.77 -1.79
N GLN A 75 -4.25 -13.21 -1.74
CA GLN A 75 -3.36 -12.93 -0.62
C GLN A 75 -2.99 -11.45 -0.54
N ASP A 76 -2.59 -10.86 -1.67
CA ASP A 76 -2.26 -9.43 -1.70
C ASP A 76 -3.46 -8.55 -1.35
N THR A 77 -4.67 -8.95 -1.76
CA THR A 77 -5.91 -8.25 -1.42
C THR A 77 -6.16 -8.29 0.07
N VAL A 78 -6.06 -9.46 0.70
CA VAL A 78 -6.27 -9.60 2.15
C VAL A 78 -5.28 -8.74 2.93
N VAL A 79 -3.99 -8.84 2.60
CA VAL A 79 -2.94 -8.12 3.34
C VAL A 79 -3.01 -6.61 3.09
N ALA A 80 -3.28 -6.17 1.85
CA ALA A 80 -3.43 -4.76 1.53
C ALA A 80 -4.63 -4.13 2.25
N LEU A 81 -5.79 -4.80 2.25
CA LEU A 81 -6.98 -4.30 2.96
C LEU A 81 -6.76 -4.26 4.48
N GLN A 82 -6.07 -5.26 5.04
CA GLN A 82 -5.70 -5.25 6.45
C GLN A 82 -4.81 -4.05 6.78
N ALA A 83 -3.77 -3.80 5.97
CA ALA A 83 -2.83 -2.69 6.17
C ALA A 83 -3.53 -1.32 6.06
N LEU A 84 -4.38 -1.14 5.05
CA LEU A 84 -5.15 0.09 4.84
C LEU A 84 -6.15 0.34 5.97
N SER A 85 -6.82 -0.70 6.46
CA SER A 85 -7.73 -0.61 7.60
C SER A 85 -7.01 -0.21 8.89
N GLN A 86 -5.82 -0.76 9.13
CA GLN A 86 -5.01 -0.39 10.29
C GLN A 86 -4.49 1.04 10.20
N TYR A 87 -4.03 1.46 9.01
CA TYR A 87 -3.62 2.85 8.77
C TYR A 87 -4.78 3.81 9.07
N SER A 88 -5.96 3.54 8.51
CA SER A 88 -7.16 4.34 8.73
C SER A 88 -7.48 4.45 10.22
N THR A 89 -7.35 3.35 10.99
CA THR A 89 -7.57 3.37 12.45
C THR A 89 -6.63 4.33 13.18
N LEU A 90 -5.37 4.45 12.74
CA LEU A 90 -4.37 5.32 13.36
C LEU A 90 -4.48 6.78 12.92
N THR A 91 -4.97 7.04 11.71
CA THR A 91 -5.07 8.40 11.14
C THR A 91 -6.47 9.00 11.19
N TYR A 92 -7.49 8.21 11.53
CA TYR A 92 -8.88 8.67 11.54
C TYR A 92 -9.07 9.80 12.56
N SER A 93 -9.58 10.92 12.07
CA SER A 93 -10.00 12.06 12.88
C SER A 93 -11.49 12.32 12.64
N LYS A 94 -12.24 12.56 13.72
CA LYS A 94 -13.72 12.67 13.71
C LYS A 94 -14.24 13.83 12.84
N ASP A 95 -13.38 14.78 12.49
CA ASP A 95 -13.69 15.97 11.70
C ASP A 95 -13.57 15.78 10.17
N GLY A 96 -13.43 14.53 9.69
CA GLY A 96 -13.63 14.19 8.28
C GLY A 96 -12.50 14.55 7.31
N ILE A 97 -11.39 15.12 7.80
CA ILE A 97 -10.16 15.25 7.01
C ILE A 97 -9.38 13.93 7.11
N SER A 98 -9.85 12.94 6.37
CA SER A 98 -9.06 11.71 6.16
C SER A 98 -7.79 12.08 5.41
N ALA A 99 -6.62 11.78 6.00
CA ALA A 99 -5.33 11.92 5.33
C ALA A 99 -5.16 10.81 4.28
N ILE A 100 -5.82 10.98 3.13
CA ILE A 100 -5.63 10.21 1.89
C ILE A 100 -5.42 11.16 0.72
#